data_AF-A0A3P6QG51-F1
#
_entry.id   AF-A0A3P6QG51-F1
#
_cell.length_a   1.000
_cell.length_b   1.000
_cell.length_c   1.000
_cell.angle_alpha   90.00
_cell.angle_beta   90.00
_cell.angle_gamma   90.00
#
_symmetry.space_group_name_H-M   'P 1'
#
loop_
_entity.id
_entity.type
_entity.pdbx_description
1 polymer ?
#
loop_
_entity_poly.entity_id
_entity_poly.type
_entity_poly.pdbx_seq_one_letter_code
_entity_poly.pdbx_strand_id
1 'polypeptide(L)'
;MFLLSTRRAIASTKNSMLMQFGQFVSHDITKNALSNICNCGTNNIRCANVIRPPTDPTRGACVPFTRSVHVCGTGMPGRPREQYNENTAFIDGSSVYSSEPVTLRSLRAGPFLKTNVVNGRMFPPNNGRDSMTAGDDRATLFVGLAAMHTTFLRLHNG
;
A
#
# COMPACT_ATOMS: atom_id res chain seq x y z
N MET A 1 0.60 12.36 -9.87
CA MET A 1 1.64 11.96 -8.90
C MET A 1 2.14 13.22 -8.19
N PHE A 2 1.82 13.40 -6.91
CA PHE A 2 2.25 14.59 -6.15
C PHE A 2 3.65 14.33 -5.58
N LEU A 3 4.63 15.12 -6.00
CA LEU A 3 5.92 15.18 -5.33
C LEU A 3 5.75 16.08 -4.10
N LEU A 4 6.00 15.55 -2.90
CA LEU A 4 6.07 16.33 -1.67
C LEU A 4 7.26 17.29 -1.75
N SER A 5 7.03 18.46 -2.33
CA SER A 5 8.01 19.56 -2.36
C SER A 5 7.69 20.52 -1.22
N THR A 6 8.56 20.58 -0.22
CA THR A 6 8.53 21.60 0.82
C THR A 6 9.80 22.44 0.74
N ARG A 7 9.68 23.75 0.97
CA ARG A 7 10.83 24.66 1.05
C ARG A 7 11.56 24.57 2.38
N ARG A 8 11.03 23.81 3.35
CA ARG A 8 11.66 23.61 4.66
C ARG A 8 12.54 22.37 4.64
N ALA A 9 13.85 22.56 4.72
CA ALA A 9 14.79 21.48 4.99
C ALA A 9 14.70 21.09 6.47
N ILE A 10 14.32 19.85 6.75
CA ILE A 10 14.37 19.31 8.11
C ILE A 10 15.82 18.85 8.34
N ALA A 11 16.57 19.59 9.15
CA ALA A 11 17.93 19.20 9.52
C ALA A 11 17.86 17.88 10.29
N SER A 12 18.46 16.83 9.73
CA SER A 12 18.48 15.49 10.31
C SER A 12 19.76 14.78 9.88
N THR A 13 20.27 13.91 10.75
CA THR A 13 21.37 12.99 10.42
C THR A 13 20.91 11.79 9.58
N LYS A 14 19.61 11.70 9.30
CA LYS A 14 19.00 10.61 8.52
C LYS A 14 18.56 11.14 7.15
N ASN A 15 18.87 10.38 6.11
CA ASN A 15 18.39 10.65 4.76
C ASN A 15 16.94 10.17 4.58
N SER A 16 16.28 10.60 3.50
CA SER A 16 14.89 10.20 3.18
C SER A 16 14.72 8.71 2.90
N MET A 17 15.82 7.99 2.63
CA MET A 17 15.79 6.54 2.40
C MET A 17 15.40 5.79 3.67
N LEU A 18 15.73 6.30 4.86
CA LEU A 18 15.31 5.68 6.12
C LEU A 18 13.78 5.58 6.21
N MET A 19 13.07 6.67 5.89
CA MET A 19 11.60 6.68 5.85
C MET A 19 11.08 5.74 4.77
N GLN A 20 11.66 5.80 3.58
CA GLN A 20 11.21 4.99 2.45
C GLN A 20 11.39 3.49 2.68
N PHE A 21 12.50 3.10 3.31
CA PHE A 21 12.77 1.72 3.68
C PHE A 21 11.84 1.24 4.80
N GLY A 22 11.57 2.09 5.80
CA GLY A 22 10.57 1.78 6.84
C GLY A 22 9.18 1.50 6.26
N GLN A 23 8.75 2.30 5.27
CA GLN A 23 7.50 2.04 4.56
C GLN A 23 7.55 0.72 3.77
N PHE A 24 8.63 0.48 3.03
CA PHE A 24 8.81 -0.75 2.24
C PHE A 24 8.74 -2.01 3.11
N VAL A 25 9.41 -2.02 4.28
CA VAL A 25 9.35 -3.14 5.23
C VAL A 25 7.95 -3.26 5.86
N SER A 26 7.28 -2.16 6.19
CA SER A 26 5.90 -2.21 6.70
C SER A 26 4.93 -2.86 5.72
N HIS A 27 5.17 -2.70 4.42
CA HIS A 27 4.40 -3.32 3.34
C HIS A 27 4.71 -4.80 3.13
N ASP A 28 5.74 -5.34 3.79
CA ASP A 28 6.02 -6.78 3.83
C ASP A 28 5.14 -7.44 4.90
N ILE A 29 5.09 -6.83 6.09
CA ILE A 29 4.54 -7.47 7.29
C ILE A 29 3.03 -7.23 7.44
N THR A 30 2.50 -6.11 6.94
CA THR A 30 1.14 -5.67 7.28
C THR A 30 0.37 -5.05 6.11
N LYS A 31 -0.86 -5.51 5.94
CA LYS A 31 -1.88 -4.90 5.07
C LYS A 31 -3.26 -5.21 5.62
N ASN A 32 -4.01 -4.17 6.01
CA ASN A 32 -5.39 -4.38 6.43
C ASN A 32 -6.31 -4.51 5.21
N ALA A 33 -7.21 -5.48 5.25
CA ALA A 33 -8.28 -5.58 4.26
C ALA A 33 -9.24 -4.38 4.36
N LEU A 34 -9.52 -3.75 3.22
CA LEU A 34 -10.34 -2.53 3.12
C LEU A 34 -11.46 -2.70 2.09
N SER A 35 -12.61 -2.10 2.37
CA SER A 35 -13.72 -1.97 1.41
C SER A 35 -14.08 -0.49 1.27
N ASN A 36 -13.77 0.15 0.14
CA ASN A 36 -14.07 1.59 -0.06
C ASN A 36 -15.56 1.81 -0.39
N ILE A 37 -16.44 1.64 0.60
CA ILE A 37 -17.90 1.68 0.43
C ILE A 37 -18.56 2.91 1.07
N CYS A 38 -17.80 3.70 1.83
CA CYS A 38 -18.35 4.81 2.61
C CYS A 38 -18.17 6.15 1.91
N ASN A 39 -19.23 6.97 1.95
CA ASN A 39 -19.20 8.40 1.68
C ASN A 39 -19.75 9.17 2.90
N CYS A 40 -19.70 10.50 2.88
CA CYS A 40 -20.16 11.33 4.02
C CYS A 40 -21.64 11.17 4.37
N GLY A 41 -22.48 10.68 3.46
CA GLY A 41 -23.90 10.40 3.72
C GLY A 41 -24.18 8.93 4.06
N THR A 42 -23.17 8.06 4.06
CA THR A 42 -23.36 6.63 4.27
C THR A 42 -23.55 6.35 5.76
N ASN A 43 -24.77 5.93 6.13
CA ASN A 43 -25.07 5.47 7.47
C ASN A 43 -24.91 3.94 7.54
N ASN A 44 -23.68 3.48 7.77
CA ASN A 44 -23.36 2.05 7.92
C ASN A 44 -22.38 1.86 9.08
N ILE A 45 -22.52 0.78 9.85
CA ILE A 45 -21.63 0.46 10.98
C ILE A 45 -20.15 0.27 10.58
N ARG A 46 -19.89 -0.01 9.30
CA ARG A 46 -18.55 -0.09 8.71
C ARG A 46 -17.97 1.29 8.41
N CYS A 47 -18.76 2.35 8.40
CA CYS A 47 -18.29 3.71 8.17
C CYS A 47 -17.95 4.38 9.51
N ALA A 48 -16.79 5.02 9.57
CA ALA A 48 -16.39 5.87 10.68
C ALA A 48 -15.85 7.19 10.13
N ASN A 49 -16.70 7.85 9.33
CA ASN A 49 -16.40 9.12 8.68
C ASN A 49 -15.93 10.16 9.70
N VAL A 50 -14.86 10.87 9.37
CA VAL A 50 -14.32 11.94 10.21
C VAL A 50 -15.06 13.23 9.87
N ILE A 51 -15.90 13.70 10.79
CA ILE A 51 -16.63 14.96 10.62
C ILE A 51 -15.65 16.12 10.70
N ARG A 52 -15.72 17.02 9.72
CA ARG A 52 -14.88 18.22 9.73
C ARG A 52 -15.48 19.29 10.64
N PRO A 53 -14.63 19.99 11.42
CA PRO A 53 -15.11 21.11 12.22
C PRO A 53 -15.60 22.25 11.29
N PRO A 54 -16.56 23.08 11.73
CA PRO A 54 -17.06 24.20 10.92
C PRO A 54 -15.98 25.22 10.53
N THR A 55 -14.86 25.24 11.24
CA THR A 55 -13.71 26.13 11.00
C THR A 55 -12.71 25.58 9.99
N ASP A 56 -12.90 24.36 9.48
CA ASP A 56 -12.00 23.75 8.50
C ASP A 56 -12.12 24.50 7.15
N PRO A 57 -11.03 25.08 6.62
CA PRO A 57 -11.06 25.82 5.35
C PRO A 57 -11.18 24.91 4.13
N THR A 58 -11.05 23.58 4.29
CA THR A 58 -11.15 22.63 3.17
C THR A 58 -12.60 22.34 2.79
N ARG A 59 -12.86 22.18 1.49
CA ARG A 59 -14.22 21.93 0.98
C ARG A 59 -14.76 20.56 1.42
N GLY A 60 -15.98 20.56 1.94
CA GLY A 60 -16.84 19.38 2.19
C GLY A 60 -17.11 19.11 3.67
N ALA A 61 -18.14 18.31 3.97
CA ALA A 61 -18.62 18.11 5.34
C ALA A 61 -17.81 17.09 6.16
N CYS A 62 -17.14 16.14 5.50
CA CYS A 62 -16.41 15.06 6.18
C CYS A 62 -15.26 14.52 5.33
N VAL A 63 -14.36 13.75 5.95
CA VAL A 63 -13.46 12.83 5.27
C VAL A 63 -14.08 11.43 5.33
N PRO A 64 -14.45 10.82 4.19
CA PRO A 64 -15.04 9.49 4.19
C PRO A 64 -14.00 8.48 4.66
N PHE A 65 -14.41 7.60 5.58
CA PHE A 65 -13.52 6.58 6.13
C PHE A 65 -14.28 5.28 6.37
N THR A 66 -13.81 4.21 5.73
CA THR A 66 -14.31 2.87 5.97
C THR A 66 -13.39 2.13 6.94
N ARG A 67 -13.97 1.55 7.98
CA ARG A 67 -13.28 0.66 8.92
C ARG A 67 -12.73 -0.55 8.18
N SER A 68 -11.58 -1.05 8.63
CA SER A 68 -11.01 -2.29 8.12
C SER A 68 -11.95 -3.49 8.30
N VAL A 69 -11.81 -4.44 7.38
CA VAL A 69 -12.45 -5.74 7.49
C VAL A 69 -11.91 -6.46 8.72
N HIS A 70 -12.79 -7.22 9.35
CA HIS A 70 -12.50 -7.96 10.57
C HIS A 70 -12.54 -9.44 10.29
N VAL A 71 -11.85 -10.20 11.14
CA VAL A 71 -11.89 -11.66 11.12
C VAL A 71 -13.30 -12.14 11.46
N CYS A 72 -13.82 -13.09 10.68
CA CYS A 72 -15.11 -13.73 10.94
C CYS A 72 -15.14 -14.34 12.35
N GLY A 73 -16.23 -14.14 13.08
CA GLY A 73 -16.35 -14.63 14.47
C GLY A 73 -15.83 -13.66 15.55
N THR A 74 -15.33 -12.49 15.16
CA THR A 74 -14.94 -11.39 16.06
C THR A 74 -15.93 -10.23 15.98
N GLY A 75 -15.90 -9.29 16.94
CA GLY A 75 -16.79 -8.14 16.96
C GLY A 75 -18.25 -8.48 17.33
N MET A 76 -18.42 -9.52 18.15
CA MET A 76 -19.69 -9.99 18.69
C MET A 76 -19.71 -9.78 20.22
N PRO A 77 -20.88 -9.84 20.89
CA PRO A 77 -20.92 -9.75 22.35
C PRO A 77 -19.96 -10.77 23.00
N GLY A 78 -19.08 -10.29 23.87
CA GLY A 78 -18.06 -11.13 24.54
C GLY A 78 -16.82 -11.46 23.70
N ARG A 79 -16.72 -11.00 22.43
CA ARG A 79 -15.54 -11.19 21.59
C ARG A 79 -15.15 -9.87 20.90
N PRO A 80 -14.02 -9.23 21.28
CA PRO A 80 -13.59 -7.98 20.66
C PRO A 80 -13.36 -8.17 19.16
N ARG A 81 -13.43 -7.06 18.41
CA ARG A 81 -13.23 -7.06 16.96
C ARG A 81 -11.75 -7.09 16.63
N GLU A 82 -11.32 -8.02 15.78
CA GLU A 82 -9.93 -8.14 15.32
C GLU A 82 -9.83 -7.91 13.81
N GLN A 83 -8.80 -7.21 13.37
CA GLN A 83 -8.60 -6.83 11.96
C GLN A 83 -7.86 -7.93 11.20
N TYR A 84 -8.19 -8.10 9.94
CA TYR A 84 -7.55 -9.09 9.07
C TYR A 84 -6.30 -8.52 8.39
N ASN A 85 -5.17 -9.21 8.54
CA ASN A 85 -3.94 -8.94 7.81
C ASN A 85 -3.92 -9.77 6.51
N GLU A 86 -3.89 -9.11 5.35
CA GLU A 86 -3.78 -9.75 4.04
C GLU A 86 -2.35 -10.18 3.71
N ASN A 87 -1.36 -9.68 4.46
CA ASN A 87 0.04 -10.03 4.28
C ASN A 87 0.49 -11.18 5.19
N THR A 88 1.64 -11.76 4.85
CA THR A 88 2.39 -12.62 5.77
C THR A 88 2.93 -11.79 6.93
N ALA A 89 3.04 -12.39 8.12
CA ALA A 89 3.58 -11.71 9.31
C ALA A 89 5.12 -11.69 9.35
N PHE A 90 5.77 -12.24 8.31
CA PHE A 90 7.22 -12.38 8.24
C PHE A 90 7.83 -11.28 7.37
N ILE A 91 9.15 -11.09 7.52
CA ILE A 91 9.93 -10.32 6.57
C ILE A 91 10.47 -11.34 5.55
N ASP A 92 9.71 -11.54 4.47
CA ASP A 92 9.93 -12.59 3.46
C ASP A 92 9.97 -12.04 2.03
N GLY A 93 9.87 -10.72 1.85
CA GLY A 93 9.84 -10.09 0.54
C GLY A 93 8.48 -10.23 -0.17
N SER A 94 7.41 -10.56 0.54
CA SER A 94 6.04 -10.56 0.01
C SER A 94 5.61 -9.23 -0.61
N SER A 95 6.20 -8.11 -0.23
CA SER A 95 6.05 -6.82 -0.93
C SER A 95 6.51 -6.88 -2.40
N VAL A 96 7.43 -7.79 -2.73
CA VAL A 96 7.93 -8.05 -4.09
C VAL A 96 7.23 -9.25 -4.72
N TYR A 97 7.04 -10.33 -3.94
CA TYR A 97 6.57 -11.63 -4.44
C TYR A 97 5.07 -11.90 -4.26
N SER A 98 4.37 -11.08 -3.50
CA SER A 98 2.99 -11.23 -3.01
C SER A 98 2.82 -12.26 -1.90
N SER A 99 1.93 -11.95 -0.94
CA SER A 99 1.44 -12.91 0.06
C SER A 99 0.33 -13.83 -0.48
N GLU A 100 -0.22 -13.53 -1.66
CA GLU A 100 -1.29 -14.30 -2.27
C GLU A 100 -0.73 -15.25 -3.36
N PRO A 101 -0.97 -16.58 -3.27
CA PRO A 101 -0.40 -17.55 -4.21
C PRO A 101 -0.78 -17.32 -5.68
N VAL A 102 -1.99 -16.81 -5.94
CA VAL A 102 -2.47 -16.53 -7.30
C VAL A 102 -1.70 -15.35 -7.88
N THR A 103 -1.58 -14.26 -7.13
CA THR A 103 -0.83 -13.06 -7.53
C THR A 103 0.65 -13.38 -7.69
N LEU A 104 1.25 -14.11 -6.76
CA LEU A 104 2.64 -14.59 -6.86
C LEU A 104 2.91 -15.32 -8.18
N ARG A 105 2.07 -16.30 -8.54
CA ARG A 105 2.22 -17.03 -9.81
C ARG A 105 2.06 -16.11 -11.02
N SER A 106 1.17 -15.13 -10.94
CA SER A 106 0.94 -14.18 -12.02
C SER A 106 2.13 -13.25 -12.26
N LEU A 107 2.93 -12.96 -11.23
CA LEU A 107 4.14 -12.12 -11.29
C LEU A 107 5.35 -12.84 -11.91
N ARG A 108 5.33 -14.17 -12.03
CA ARG A 108 6.47 -14.98 -12.46
C ARG A 108 6.54 -15.18 -13.98
N ALA A 109 7.76 -15.21 -14.49
CA ALA A 109 8.13 -15.63 -15.84
C ALA A 109 9.27 -16.67 -15.74
N GLY A 110 8.90 -17.92 -15.47
CA GLY A 110 9.88 -18.99 -15.21
C GLY A 110 10.67 -18.73 -13.91
N PRO A 111 12.02 -18.70 -13.95
CA PRO A 111 12.84 -18.37 -12.79
C PRO A 111 12.83 -16.88 -12.42
N PHE A 112 12.31 -16.01 -13.30
CA PHE A 112 12.34 -14.55 -13.16
C PHE A 112 10.99 -13.95 -12.76
N LEU A 113 11.01 -12.68 -12.37
CA LEU A 113 9.82 -11.83 -12.32
C LEU A 113 9.53 -11.22 -13.69
N LYS A 114 8.25 -11.09 -14.03
CA LYS A 114 7.81 -10.38 -15.24
C LYS A 114 8.29 -8.93 -15.17
N THR A 115 8.71 -8.39 -16.31
CA THR A 115 9.17 -7.01 -16.41
C THR A 115 8.71 -6.38 -17.71
N ASN A 116 8.66 -5.05 -17.72
CA ASN A 116 8.61 -4.24 -18.93
C ASN A 116 9.95 -3.54 -19.10
N VAL A 117 10.50 -3.57 -20.32
CA VAL A 117 11.74 -2.86 -20.63
C VAL A 117 11.40 -1.50 -21.23
N VAL A 118 11.87 -0.44 -20.59
CA VAL A 118 11.71 0.94 -21.07
C VAL A 118 13.09 1.56 -21.16
N ASN A 119 13.49 2.00 -22.36
CA ASN A 119 14.82 2.56 -22.63
C ASN A 119 15.98 1.68 -22.11
N GLY A 120 15.91 0.37 -22.36
CA GLY A 120 16.93 -0.60 -21.94
C GLY A 120 16.98 -0.90 -20.44
N ARG A 121 16.02 -0.40 -19.64
CA ARG A 121 15.93 -0.66 -18.20
C ARG A 121 14.71 -1.49 -17.87
N MET A 122 14.88 -2.47 -16.98
CA MET A 122 13.79 -3.31 -16.47
C MET A 122 12.96 -2.54 -15.44
N PHE A 123 11.64 -2.63 -15.55
CA PHE A 123 10.66 -2.11 -14.61
C PHE A 123 9.60 -3.17 -14.31
N PRO A 124 8.92 -3.09 -13.15
CA PRO A 124 7.72 -3.88 -12.94
C PRO A 124 6.69 -3.63 -14.06
N PRO A 125 5.90 -4.64 -14.47
CA PRO A 125 4.90 -4.46 -15.51
C PRO A 125 3.90 -3.37 -15.13
N ASN A 126 3.38 -2.63 -16.12
CA ASN A 126 2.29 -1.69 -15.90
C ASN A 126 0.96 -2.39 -16.19
N ASN A 127 -0.03 -2.22 -15.32
CA ASN A 127 -1.37 -2.81 -15.49
C ASN A 127 -2.31 -1.99 -16.42
N GLY A 128 -1.77 -0.98 -17.12
CA GLY A 128 -2.51 -0.13 -18.05
C GLY A 128 -3.37 0.95 -17.38
N ARG A 129 -3.30 1.08 -16.04
CA ARG A 129 -4.05 2.08 -15.24
C ARG A 129 -3.11 2.97 -14.43
N ASP A 130 -1.92 3.23 -14.96
CA ASP A 130 -0.84 3.98 -14.28
C ASP A 130 -0.35 3.34 -12.97
N SER A 131 -0.61 2.05 -12.76
CA SER A 131 -0.09 1.31 -11.61
C SER A 131 0.90 0.25 -12.04
N MET A 132 1.90 0.03 -11.20
CA MET A 132 2.85 -1.06 -11.36
C MET A 132 2.29 -2.34 -10.75
N THR A 133 2.54 -3.46 -11.42
CA THR A 133 2.23 -4.79 -10.93
C THR A 133 3.40 -5.29 -10.10
N ALA A 134 3.20 -5.41 -8.79
CA ALA A 134 4.18 -5.90 -7.82
C ALA A 134 3.48 -6.83 -6.82
N GLY A 135 4.24 -7.38 -5.86
CA GLY A 135 3.72 -8.22 -4.79
C GLY A 135 2.70 -7.51 -3.90
N ASP A 136 2.88 -6.21 -3.72
CA ASP A 136 2.01 -5.31 -2.97
C ASP A 136 1.39 -4.24 -3.88
N ASP A 137 0.08 -4.03 -3.78
CA ASP A 137 -0.69 -3.10 -4.60
C ASP A 137 -0.49 -1.62 -4.22
N ARG A 138 0.17 -1.35 -3.10
CA ARG A 138 0.52 -0.01 -2.63
C ARG A 138 1.91 0.43 -3.14
N ALA A 139 2.55 -0.33 -4.01
CA ALA A 139 3.87 -0.04 -4.56
C ALA A 139 4.00 1.33 -5.28
N THR A 140 2.89 1.90 -5.76
CA THR A 140 2.86 3.20 -6.47
C THR A 140 2.47 4.40 -5.61
N LEU A 141 2.30 4.24 -4.28
CA LEU A 141 1.89 5.34 -3.40
C LEU A 141 2.82 6.57 -3.50
N PHE A 142 4.13 6.34 -3.66
CA PHE A 142 5.15 7.39 -3.84
C PHE A 142 6.22 6.95 -4.83
N VAL A 143 6.88 7.92 -5.49
CA VAL A 143 7.97 7.64 -6.45
C VAL A 143 9.13 6.87 -5.79
N GLY A 144 9.44 7.18 -4.52
CA GLY A 144 10.50 6.51 -3.78
C GLY A 144 10.18 5.03 -3.54
N LEU A 145 8.94 4.71 -3.18
CA LEU A 145 8.49 3.33 -2.98
C LEU A 145 8.53 2.55 -4.30
N ALA A 146 8.03 3.17 -5.36
CA ALA A 146 8.09 2.65 -6.73
C ALA A 146 9.53 2.30 -7.16
N ALA A 147 10.50 3.16 -6.82
CA ALA A 147 11.91 2.91 -7.07
C ALA A 147 12.47 1.74 -6.24
N MET A 148 12.03 1.58 -4.97
CA MET A 148 12.41 0.44 -4.14
C MET A 148 11.92 -0.89 -4.74
N HIS A 149 10.63 -1.00 -5.09
CA HIS A 149 10.11 -2.21 -5.74
C HIS A 149 10.84 -2.52 -7.05
N THR A 150 11.14 -1.50 -7.86
CA THR A 150 11.93 -1.67 -9.10
C THR A 150 13.35 -2.17 -8.81
N THR A 151 13.98 -1.69 -7.74
CA THR A 151 15.35 -2.09 -7.36
C THR A 151 15.38 -3.55 -6.93
N PHE A 152 14.45 -3.98 -6.07
CA PHE A 152 14.37 -5.38 -5.64
C PHE A 152 13.97 -6.34 -6.77
N LEU A 153 13.12 -5.89 -7.71
CA LEU A 153 12.82 -6.67 -8.91
C LEU A 153 14.07 -6.86 -9.80
N ARG A 154 14.88 -5.81 -9.96
CA ARG A 154 16.16 -5.90 -10.69
C ARG A 154 17.16 -6.79 -9.97
N LEU A 155 17.19 -6.74 -8.64
CA LEU A 155 18.03 -7.62 -7.83
C LEU A 155 17.64 -9.10 -7.99
N HIS A 156 16.35 -9.39 -8.11
CA HIS A 156 15.87 -10.76 -8.34
C HIS A 156 16.21 -11.27 -9.75
N ASN A 157 16.15 -10.40 -10.77
CA ASN A 157 16.37 -10.77 -12.17
C ASN A 157 17.81 -10.64 -12.65
N GLY A 158 18.69 -9.99 -11.88
CA GLY A 158 20.11 -9.81 -12.17
C GLY A 158 20.91 -11.03 -11.75
#